data_AF-A0A3P3DXZ9-F1
#
_entry.id   AF-A0A3P3DXZ9-F1
#
_cell.length_a   1.000
_cell.length_b   1.000
_cell.length_c   1.000
_cell.angle_alpha   90.00
_cell.angle_beta   90.00
_cell.angle_gamma   90.00
#
_symmetry.space_group_name_H-M   'P 1'
#
loop_
_entity.id
_entity.type
_entity.pdbx_description
1 polymer ?
#
loop_
_entity_poly.entity_id
_entity_poly.type
_entity_poly.pdbx_seq_one_letter_code
_entity_poly.pdbx_strand_id
1 'polypeptide(L)'
;MQVLYPRCAGLDVHKDTIVACVRCVSPPMHQEVRSFGTTTTELLALGDWLAEHDCTHVAMEATGVYWKPVWHVLEAEFEWVLANAAHIRNVPGRKSDVNDAMWIADLLAHGLIRSSFVPPQAIQQLRDLTRTRKQLVRE
;
A
#
# COMPACT_ATOMS: atom_id res chain seq x y z
N MET A 1 6.80 11.39 19.57
CA MET A 1 6.68 10.12 18.82
C MET A 1 7.95 9.95 18.00
N GLN A 2 8.67 8.83 18.13
CA GLN A 2 9.94 8.60 17.42
C GLN A 2 9.66 8.23 15.97
N VAL A 3 10.31 8.89 15.01
CA VAL A 3 10.22 8.52 13.59
C VAL A 3 11.19 7.36 13.33
N LEU A 4 10.66 6.25 12.83
CA LEU A 4 11.44 5.07 12.41
C LEU A 4 11.78 5.13 10.92
N TYR A 5 10.84 5.57 10.08
CA TYR A 5 11.05 5.71 8.64
C TYR A 5 10.93 7.19 8.23
N PRO A 6 12.05 7.88 7.97
CA PRO A 6 12.04 9.30 7.65
C PRO A 6 11.42 9.64 6.30
N ARG A 7 11.39 8.67 5.36
CA ARG A 7 10.82 8.79 4.02
C ARG A 7 10.01 7.55 3.71
N CYS A 8 8.70 7.70 3.74
CA CYS A 8 7.76 6.60 3.57
C CYS A 8 6.47 7.09 2.90
N ALA A 9 5.67 6.16 2.42
CA ALA A 9 4.38 6.47 1.83
C ALA A 9 3.25 5.59 2.36
N GLY A 10 2.04 6.14 2.36
CA GLY A 10 0.79 5.43 2.62
C GLY A 10 -0.09 5.46 1.39
N LEU A 11 -0.66 4.30 1.04
CA LEU A 11 -1.56 4.14 -0.09
C LEU A 11 -2.94 3.71 0.40
N ASP A 12 -3.97 4.42 -0.06
CA ASP A 12 -5.35 3.98 0.00
C ASP A 12 -5.77 3.46 -1.39
N VAL A 13 -6.04 2.16 -1.48
CA VAL A 13 -6.19 1.44 -2.75
C VAL A 13 -7.64 1.03 -2.95
N HIS A 14 -8.27 1.64 -3.96
CA HIS A 14 -9.61 1.30 -4.42
C HIS A 14 -9.57 0.51 -5.74
N LYS A 15 -10.75 0.20 -6.27
CA LYS A 15 -10.87 -0.57 -7.51
C LYS A 15 -10.18 0.10 -8.71
N ASP A 16 -10.45 1.38 -8.92
CA ASP A 16 -10.05 2.13 -10.12
C ASP A 16 -9.06 3.27 -9.83
N THR A 17 -8.83 3.57 -8.55
CA THR A 17 -8.01 4.70 -8.09
C THR A 17 -7.13 4.29 -6.91
N ILE A 18 -5.92 4.82 -6.85
CA ILE A 18 -5.01 4.74 -5.72
C ILE A 18 -4.71 6.16 -5.26
N VAL A 19 -4.96 6.45 -3.98
CA VAL A 19 -4.54 7.72 -3.38
C VAL A 19 -3.26 7.47 -2.58
N ALA A 20 -2.18 8.12 -2.99
CA ALA A 20 -0.86 7.95 -2.40
C ALA A 20 -0.47 9.22 -1.64
N CYS A 21 0.03 9.05 -0.43
CA CYS A 21 0.63 10.14 0.36
C CYS A 21 2.09 9.81 0.64
N VAL A 22 3.00 10.64 0.13
CA VAL A 22 4.41 10.62 0.54
C VAL A 22 4.59 11.49 1.77
N ARG A 23 5.39 11.01 2.71
CA ARG A 23 5.78 11.71 3.93
C ARG A 23 7.29 11.66 4.09
N CYS A 24 7.95 12.80 3.87
CA CYS A 24 9.39 12.98 4.02
C CYS A 24 9.66 13.98 5.16
N VAL A 25 10.20 13.49 6.26
CA VAL A 25 10.60 14.32 7.42
C VAL A 25 12.11 14.55 7.51
N SER A 26 12.89 13.88 6.66
CA SER A 26 14.29 14.27 6.39
C SER A 26 14.35 15.46 5.43
N PRO A 27 15.33 16.37 5.55
CA PRO A 27 15.50 17.46 4.58
C PRO A 27 15.68 16.98 3.13
N PRO A 28 15.03 17.61 2.13
CA PRO A 28 13.97 18.62 2.29
C PRO A 28 12.66 17.98 2.79
N MET A 29 12.15 18.51 3.90
CA MET A 29 10.89 18.03 4.48
C MET A 29 9.72 18.42 3.58
N HIS A 30 8.91 17.44 3.20
CA HIS A 30 7.71 17.66 2.41
C HIS A 30 6.71 16.53 2.60
N GLN A 31 5.46 16.82 2.27
CA GLN A 31 4.38 15.86 2.25
C GLN A 31 3.54 16.17 1.02
N GLU A 32 3.36 15.18 0.15
CA GLU A 32 2.61 15.32 -1.09
C GLU A 32 1.60 14.19 -1.21
N VAL A 33 0.41 14.53 -1.71
CA VAL A 33 -0.65 13.57 -2.01
C VAL A 33 -0.95 13.61 -3.49
N ARG A 34 -0.99 12.44 -4.12
CA ARG A 34 -1.30 12.29 -5.54
C ARG A 34 -2.17 11.07 -5.76
N SER A 35 -3.09 11.16 -6.73
CA SER A 35 -3.95 10.05 -7.14
C SER A 35 -3.45 9.45 -8.44
N PHE A 36 -3.51 8.12 -8.53
CA PHE A 36 -3.11 7.32 -9.68
C PHE A 36 -4.24 6.36 -10.07
N GLY A 37 -4.24 5.89 -11.31
CA GLY A 37 -5.09 4.78 -11.73
C GLY A 37 -4.55 3.39 -11.33
N THR A 38 -5.31 2.34 -11.61
CA THR A 38 -4.92 0.94 -11.35
C THR A 38 -4.41 0.19 -12.59
N THR A 39 -4.15 0.90 -13.70
CA THR A 39 -3.53 0.30 -14.90
C THR A 39 -2.03 0.13 -14.70
N THR A 40 -1.38 -0.79 -15.44
CA THR A 40 0.08 -1.00 -15.31
C THR A 40 0.88 0.28 -15.52
N THR A 41 0.52 1.12 -16.49
CA THR A 41 1.19 2.41 -16.74
C THR A 41 1.07 3.33 -15.53
N GLU A 42 -0.10 3.40 -14.91
CA GLU A 42 -0.32 4.22 -13.71
C GLU A 42 0.39 3.66 -12.48
N LEU A 43 0.47 2.33 -12.34
CA LEU A 43 1.23 1.68 -11.27
C LEU A 43 2.74 1.93 -11.40
N LEU A 44 3.27 1.90 -12.63
CA LEU A 44 4.67 2.26 -12.87
C LEU A 44 4.91 3.75 -12.58
N ALA A 45 4.01 4.64 -13.00
CA ALA A 45 4.09 6.05 -12.68
C ALA A 45 4.02 6.32 -11.17
N LEU A 46 3.22 5.53 -10.43
CA LEU A 46 3.21 5.53 -8.96
C LEU A 46 4.58 5.11 -8.40
N GLY A 47 5.17 4.03 -8.91
CA GLY A 47 6.52 3.57 -8.52
C GLY A 47 7.59 4.64 -8.75
N ASP A 48 7.63 5.22 -9.96
CA ASP A 48 8.55 6.30 -10.32
C ASP A 48 8.40 7.50 -9.39
N TRP A 49 7.16 7.91 -9.10
CA TRP A 49 6.89 9.03 -8.20
C TRP A 49 7.32 8.74 -6.74
N LEU A 50 7.10 7.53 -6.25
CA LEU A 50 7.57 7.11 -4.92
C LEU A 50 9.10 7.10 -4.85
N ALA A 51 9.77 6.64 -5.91
CA ALA A 51 11.22 6.62 -6.02
C ALA A 51 11.82 8.03 -6.13
N GLU A 52 11.18 8.95 -6.87
CA GLU A 52 11.58 10.37 -6.95
C GLU A 52 11.60 11.03 -5.57
N HIS A 53 10.74 10.57 -4.67
CA HIS A 53 10.68 11.06 -3.29
C HIS A 53 11.58 10.26 -2.33
N ASP A 54 12.47 9.40 -2.83
CA ASP A 54 13.33 8.50 -2.06
C ASP A 54 12.56 7.73 -0.95
N CYS A 55 11.33 7.29 -1.25
CA CYS A 55 10.57 6.47 -0.31
C CYS A 55 11.26 5.13 -0.14
N THR A 56 11.46 4.72 1.12
CA THR A 56 12.08 3.42 1.43
C THR A 56 11.04 2.37 1.82
N HIS A 57 9.97 2.82 2.51
CA HIS A 57 8.91 1.96 3.02
C HIS A 57 7.56 2.46 2.51
N VAL A 58 6.70 1.53 2.12
CA VAL A 58 5.35 1.84 1.62
C VAL A 58 4.34 0.95 2.32
N ALA A 59 3.26 1.54 2.81
CA ALA A 59 2.16 0.82 3.46
C ALA A 59 0.86 0.98 2.67
N MET A 60 0.05 -0.07 2.64
CA MET A 60 -1.30 -0.02 2.07
C MET A 60 -2.28 -0.88 2.89
N GLU A 61 -3.55 -0.50 2.92
CA GLU A 61 -4.60 -1.30 3.57
C GLU A 61 -4.95 -2.52 2.70
N ALA A 62 -5.06 -3.70 3.32
CA ALA A 62 -5.48 -4.94 2.68
C ALA A 62 -7.00 -5.00 2.41
N THR A 63 -7.57 -3.98 1.77
CA THR A 63 -9.01 -3.95 1.47
C THR A 63 -9.31 -4.73 0.19
N GLY A 64 -9.91 -5.91 0.35
CA GLY A 64 -10.28 -6.78 -0.77
C GLY A 64 -9.07 -7.37 -1.50
N VAL A 65 -9.15 -7.42 -2.83
CA VAL A 65 -8.09 -7.96 -3.70
C VAL A 65 -7.27 -6.89 -4.42
N TYR A 66 -7.64 -5.61 -4.29
CA TYR A 66 -7.07 -4.52 -5.10
C TYR A 66 -5.64 -4.14 -4.74
N TRP A 67 -5.16 -4.55 -3.56
CA TRP A 67 -3.74 -4.42 -3.20
C TRP A 67 -2.83 -5.37 -4.00
N LYS A 68 -3.37 -6.49 -4.54
CA LYS A 68 -2.55 -7.51 -5.22
C LYS A 68 -1.83 -6.95 -6.46
N PRO A 69 -2.48 -6.24 -7.42
CA PRO A 69 -1.80 -5.67 -8.57
C PRO A 69 -0.69 -4.68 -8.18
N VAL A 70 -0.94 -3.82 -7.18
CA VAL A 70 0.06 -2.86 -6.68
C VAL A 70 1.27 -3.62 -6.14
N TRP A 71 1.03 -4.62 -5.29
CA TRP A 71 2.07 -5.49 -4.74
C TRP A 71 2.86 -6.19 -5.85
N HIS A 72 2.20 -6.88 -6.77
CA HIS A 72 2.87 -7.67 -7.80
C HIS A 72 3.72 -6.84 -8.77
N VAL A 73 3.34 -5.59 -9.04
CA VAL A 73 4.11 -4.71 -9.93
C VAL A 73 5.31 -4.10 -9.21
N LEU A 74 5.16 -3.71 -7.93
CA LEU A 74 6.12 -2.85 -7.23
C LEU A 74 6.85 -3.54 -6.05
N GLU A 75 6.63 -4.84 -5.79
CA GLU A 75 7.19 -5.57 -4.63
C GLU A 75 8.71 -5.49 -4.53
N ALA A 76 9.42 -5.42 -5.67
CA ALA A 76 10.88 -5.43 -5.70
C ALA A 76 11.53 -4.06 -5.40
N GLU A 77 10.74 -2.98 -5.39
CA GLU A 77 11.27 -1.60 -5.34
C GLU A 77 11.28 -0.99 -3.93
N PHE A 78 10.42 -1.49 -3.03
CA PHE A 78 10.21 -0.89 -1.71
C PHE A 78 10.04 -1.94 -0.61
N GLU A 79 10.28 -1.54 0.64
CA GLU A 79 9.89 -2.34 1.80
C GLU A 79 8.39 -2.18 2.06
N TRP A 80 7.62 -3.21 1.70
CA TRP A 80 6.16 -3.16 1.74
C TRP A 80 5.57 -3.60 3.09
N VAL A 81 4.59 -2.84 3.56
CA VAL A 81 3.78 -3.17 4.73
C VAL A 81 2.31 -3.30 4.33
N LEU A 82 1.82 -4.54 4.24
CA LEU A 82 0.40 -4.80 4.02
C LEU A 82 -0.35 -4.73 5.35
N ALA A 83 -1.09 -3.66 5.57
CA ALA A 83 -1.76 -3.44 6.83
C ALA A 83 -3.12 -4.14 6.89
N ASN A 84 -3.42 -4.78 8.02
CA ASN A 84 -4.75 -5.34 8.24
C ASN A 84 -5.76 -4.20 8.46
N ALA A 85 -6.85 -4.20 7.69
CA ALA A 85 -7.94 -3.23 7.80
C ALA A 85 -8.49 -3.06 9.24
N ALA A 86 -8.53 -4.16 10.02
CA ALA A 86 -8.98 -4.13 11.41
C ALA A 86 -8.01 -3.38 12.34
N HIS A 87 -6.74 -3.24 11.97
CA HIS A 87 -5.72 -2.52 12.75
C HIS A 87 -5.57 -1.05 12.34
N ILE A 88 -5.95 -0.68 11.10
CA ILE A 88 -5.96 0.72 10.66
C ILE A 88 -7.25 1.43 11.09
N ARG A 89 -8.38 0.70 11.18
CA ARG A 89 -9.67 1.29 11.60
C ARG A 89 -9.67 1.61 13.08
N ASN A 90 -9.67 2.91 13.39
CA ASN A 90 -10.59 3.58 14.34
C ASN A 90 -10.08 4.97 14.70
N VAL A 91 -10.28 5.95 13.80
CA VAL A 91 -10.32 7.37 14.21
C VAL A 91 -11.67 7.93 13.77
N PRO A 92 -12.62 8.13 14.70
CA PRO A 92 -13.92 8.74 14.36
C PRO A 92 -13.69 10.13 13.74
N GLY A 93 -14.31 10.40 12.58
CA GLY A 93 -14.34 11.73 11.97
C GLY A 93 -13.46 11.96 10.74
N ARG A 94 -12.75 10.95 10.22
CA ARG A 94 -11.99 11.03 8.96
C ARG A 94 -12.58 10.06 7.94
N LYS A 95 -13.12 10.55 6.83
CA LYS A 95 -13.72 9.72 5.78
C LYS A 95 -13.42 10.30 4.40
N SER A 96 -12.14 10.42 4.08
CA SER A 96 -11.71 10.70 2.71
C SER A 96 -10.43 9.92 2.42
N ASP A 97 -10.33 9.42 1.19
CA ASP A 97 -9.21 8.60 0.72
C ASP A 97 -7.84 9.29 0.94
N VAL A 98 -7.81 10.63 0.80
CA VAL A 98 -6.63 11.47 1.11
C VAL A 98 -6.22 11.37 2.59
N ASN A 99 -7.20 11.47 3.50
CA ASN A 99 -6.91 11.38 4.93
C ASN A 99 -6.48 9.96 5.32
N ASP A 100 -7.03 8.94 4.66
CA ASP A 100 -6.68 7.55 4.91
C ASP A 100 -5.24 7.26 4.44
N ALA A 101 -4.85 7.70 3.24
CA ALA A 101 -3.47 7.60 2.75
C ALA A 101 -2.47 8.34 3.66
N MET A 102 -2.80 9.57 4.08
CA MET A 102 -1.99 10.33 5.03
C MET A 102 -1.85 9.64 6.39
N TRP A 103 -2.93 9.04 6.89
CA TRP A 103 -2.94 8.33 8.15
C TRP A 103 -2.07 7.07 8.10
N ILE A 104 -2.16 6.31 7.01
CA ILE A 104 -1.31 5.15 6.77
C ILE A 104 0.17 5.57 6.75
N ALA A 105 0.51 6.67 6.08
CA ALA A 105 1.88 7.17 6.02
C ALA A 105 2.42 7.55 7.41
N ASP A 106 1.60 8.17 8.26
CA ASP A 106 2.00 8.54 9.62
C ASP A 106 2.18 7.32 10.53
N LEU A 107 1.24 6.38 10.49
CA LEU A 107 1.36 5.11 11.23
C LEU A 107 2.61 4.32 10.81
N LEU A 108 2.89 4.28 9.51
CA LEU A 108 4.09 3.65 8.97
C LEU A 108 5.34 4.35 9.48
N ALA A 109 5.42 5.68 9.37
CA ALA A 109 6.59 6.47 9.80
C ALA A 109 6.99 6.19 11.26
N HIS A 110 6.03 5.81 12.10
CA HIS A 110 6.22 5.49 13.51
C HIS A 110 6.26 3.99 13.82
N GLY A 111 6.25 3.12 12.80
CA GLY A 111 6.29 1.66 12.93
C GLY A 111 5.09 1.07 13.69
N LEU A 112 3.95 1.75 13.65
CA LEU A 112 2.74 1.36 14.36
C LEU A 112 1.88 0.35 13.57
N ILE A 113 2.31 0.00 12.37
CA ILE A 113 1.63 -0.96 11.50
C ILE A 113 2.29 -2.33 11.62
N ARG A 114 1.53 -3.33 12.06
CA ARG A 114 1.93 -4.72 11.96
C ARG A 114 1.63 -5.24 10.55
N SER A 115 2.69 -5.61 9.81
CA SER A 115 2.56 -6.17 8.47
C SER A 115 1.83 -7.52 8.48
N SER A 116 0.93 -7.70 7.51
CA SER A 116 0.26 -8.97 7.23
C SER A 116 1.17 -9.85 6.40
N PHE A 117 1.12 -11.16 6.64
CA PHE A 117 1.92 -12.10 5.87
C PHE A 117 1.42 -12.20 4.42
N VAL A 118 2.27 -11.84 3.47
CA VAL A 118 2.08 -12.10 2.04
C VAL A 118 2.98 -13.28 1.66
N PRO A 119 2.43 -14.41 1.17
CA PRO A 119 3.25 -15.54 0.74
C PRO A 119 4.13 -15.18 -0.45
N PRO A 120 5.27 -15.88 -0.67
CA PRO A 120 6.06 -15.71 -1.88
C PRO A 120 5.24 -15.94 -3.16
N GLN A 121 5.59 -15.27 -4.25
CA GLN A 121 4.83 -15.27 -5.51
C GLN A 121 4.47 -16.69 -6.00
N ALA A 122 5.42 -17.63 -5.97
CA ALA A 122 5.18 -19.02 -6.38
C ALA A 122 4.06 -19.69 -5.55
N ILE A 123 3.99 -19.40 -4.25
CA ILE A 123 2.93 -19.90 -3.37
C ILE A 123 1.60 -19.19 -3.66
N GLN A 124 1.62 -17.89 -3.95
CA GLN A 124 0.41 -17.16 -4.36
C GLN A 124 -0.20 -17.75 -5.64
N GLN A 125 0.63 -18.03 -6.65
CA GLN A 125 0.20 -18.63 -7.92
C GLN A 125 -0.44 -20.01 -7.72
N LEU A 126 0.16 -20.89 -6.91
CA LEU A 126 -0.42 -22.20 -6.58
C LEU A 126 -1.76 -22.06 -5.84
N ARG A 127 -1.87 -21.09 -4.92
CA ARG A 127 -3.13 -20.82 -4.19
C ARG A 127 -4.20 -20.30 -5.13
N ASP A 128 -3.85 -19.42 -6.06
CA ASP A 128 -4.82 -18.86 -7.01
C ASP A 128 -5.32 -19.97 -7.96
N LEU A 129 -4.43 -20.82 -8.50
CA LEU A 129 -4.81 -21.98 -9.33
C LEU A 129 -5.76 -22.95 -8.60
N THR A 130 -5.41 -23.34 -7.37
CA THR A 130 -6.21 -24.31 -6.59
C THR A 130 -7.56 -23.74 -6.17
N ARG A 131 -7.64 -22.43 -5.87
CA ARG A 131 -8.90 -21.73 -5.58
C ARG A 131 -9.79 -21.63 -6.82
N THR A 132 -9.22 -21.25 -7.97
CA THR A 132 -9.95 -21.20 -9.24
C THR A 132 -10.51 -22.57 -9.61
N ARG A 133 -9.70 -23.63 -9.55
CA ARG A 133 -10.19 -25.00 -9.79
C ARG A 133 -11.34 -25.37 -8.84
N LYS A 134 -11.20 -25.09 -7.55
CA LYS A 134 -12.25 -25.40 -6.56
C LYS A 134 -13.55 -24.64 -6.83
N GLN A 135 -13.47 -23.41 -7.34
CA GLN A 135 -14.63 -22.63 -7.73
C GLN A 135 -15.31 -23.23 -8.96
N LEU A 136 -14.54 -23.56 -10.01
CA LEU A 136 -15.07 -24.13 -11.26
C LEU A 136 -15.65 -25.55 -11.12
N VAL A 137 -15.17 -26.34 -10.15
CA VAL A 137 -15.63 -27.73 -9.92
C VAL A 137 -16.81 -27.80 -8.94
N ARG A 138 -17.17 -26.70 -8.27
CA ARG A 138 -18.31 -26.65 -7.32
C ARG A 138 -19.67 -26.36 -8.00
N GLU A 139 -19.67 -26.18 -9.32
CA GLU A 139 -20.87 -26.16 -10.18
C GLU A 139 -21.19 -27.58 -10.68
#